data_AF-A0A959X5K9-F1
#
_entry.id   AF-A0A959X5K9-F1
#
_cell.length_a   1.000
_cell.length_b   1.000
_cell.length_c   1.000
_cell.angle_alpha   90.00
_cell.angle_beta   90.00
_cell.angle_gamma   90.00
#
_symmetry.space_group_name_H-M   'P 1'
#
loop_
_entity.id
_entity.type
_entity.pdbx_description
1 polymer ?
#
loop_
_entity_poly.entity_id
_entity_poly.type
_entity_poly.pdbx_seq_one_letter_code
_entity_poly.pdbx_strand_id
1 'polypeptide(L)'
;MPDEVREFASQYPYQLDDYQLEACRELAEGHGVLVAAPTGAGKTVVGEYAVHRAVADSRKCFYTTPIKALSNQKYHDLVDRYGPDRVGLLTGDTSVNGDAQILVMTTEVLR
;
A
#
# COMPACT_ATOMS: atom_id res chain seq x y z
N MET A 1 2.06 -19.47 8.83
CA MET A 1 1.97 -18.03 8.49
C MET A 1 3.40 -17.50 8.43
N PRO A 2 3.83 -16.93 7.30
CA PRO A 2 5.19 -16.38 7.17
C PRO A 2 5.48 -15.34 8.26
N ASP A 3 6.73 -15.28 8.72
CA ASP A 3 7.10 -14.43 9.84
C ASP A 3 6.94 -12.94 9.52
N GLU A 4 7.17 -12.54 8.26
CA GLU A 4 6.93 -11.18 7.77
C GLU A 4 5.47 -10.74 7.91
N VAL A 5 4.50 -11.64 7.69
CA VAL A 5 3.08 -11.30 7.83
C VAL A 5 2.74 -11.11 9.31
N ARG A 6 3.37 -11.88 10.19
CA ARG A 6 3.18 -11.74 11.65
C ARG A 6 3.78 -10.44 12.16
N GLU A 7 4.98 -10.09 11.70
CA GLU A 7 5.63 -8.83 12.02
C GLU A 7 4.77 -7.65 11.56
N PHE A 8 4.26 -7.68 10.33
CA PHE A 8 3.38 -6.65 9.82
C PHE A 8 2.08 -6.55 10.64
N ALA A 9 1.42 -7.68 10.90
CA ALA A 9 0.17 -7.71 11.67
C ALA A 9 0.35 -7.15 13.10
N SER A 10 1.54 -7.34 13.70
CA SER A 10 1.86 -6.81 15.03
C SER A 10 1.92 -5.28 15.12
N GLN A 11 1.94 -4.59 13.98
CA GLN A 11 1.97 -3.12 13.92
C GLN A 11 0.59 -2.49 14.14
N TYR A 12 -0.48 -3.30 14.16
CA TYR A 12 -1.84 -2.83 14.39
C TYR A 12 -2.25 -3.04 15.86
N PRO A 13 -3.00 -2.11 16.47
CA PRO A 13 -3.48 -2.24 17.85
C PRO A 13 -4.66 -3.22 17.99
N TYR A 14 -5.02 -3.92 16.92
CA TYR A 14 -6.13 -4.87 16.84
C TYR A 14 -5.71 -6.09 16.02
N GLN A 15 -6.46 -7.18 16.15
CA GLN A 15 -6.26 -8.37 15.33
C GLN A 15 -6.79 -8.13 13.92
N LEU A 16 -6.01 -8.54 12.92
CA LEU A 16 -6.46 -8.52 11.53
C LEU A 16 -7.49 -9.62 11.30
N ASP A 17 -8.47 -9.34 10.45
CA ASP A 17 -9.49 -10.31 10.06
C ASP A 17 -8.87 -11.45 9.23
N ASP A 18 -9.50 -12.62 9.26
CA ASP A 18 -9.00 -13.82 8.56
C ASP A 18 -8.74 -13.57 7.07
N TYR A 19 -9.63 -12.83 6.39
CA TYR A 19 -9.47 -12.52 4.96
C TYR A 19 -8.27 -11.59 4.69
N GLN A 20 -7.93 -10.71 5.65
CA GLN A 20 -6.77 -9.83 5.54
C GLN A 20 -5.49 -10.65 5.70
N LEU A 21 -5.46 -11.56 6.68
CA LEU A 21 -4.34 -12.47 6.91
C LEU A 21 -4.11 -13.42 5.73
N GLU A 22 -5.19 -13.96 5.16
CA GLU A 22 -5.15 -14.80 3.97
C GLU A 22 -4.58 -14.03 2.77
N ALA A 23 -5.11 -12.84 2.47
CA ALA A 23 -4.61 -12.02 1.37
C ALA A 23 -3.13 -11.63 1.55
N CYS A 24 -2.69 -11.34 2.78
CA CYS A 24 -1.28 -11.07 3.04
C CYS A 24 -0.40 -12.31 2.86
N ARG A 25 -0.88 -13.51 3.19
CA ARG A 25 -0.15 -14.76 2.94
C ARG A 25 0.01 -15.05 1.45
N GLU A 26 -1.07 -14.91 0.68
CA GLU A 26 -1.02 -15.09 -0.78
C GLU A 26 -0.06 -14.08 -1.43
N LEU A 27 -0.10 -12.83 -0.96
CA LEU A 27 0.89 -11.83 -1.36
C LEU A 27 2.30 -12.30 -0.97
N ALA A 28 2.57 -12.71 0.27
CA ALA A 28 3.88 -13.19 0.74
C ALA A 28 4.47 -14.31 -0.15
N GLU A 29 3.63 -15.18 -0.70
CA GLU A 29 4.03 -16.27 -1.59
C GLU A 29 4.29 -15.82 -3.04
N GLY A 30 4.00 -14.55 -3.35
CA GLY A 30 4.22 -13.96 -4.67
C GLY A 30 3.00 -14.03 -5.59
N HIS A 31 1.83 -14.41 -5.07
CA HIS A 31 0.59 -14.41 -5.84
C HIS A 31 -0.02 -13.00 -5.92
N GLY A 32 -0.85 -12.79 -6.95
CA GLY A 32 -1.72 -11.62 -7.04
C GLY A 32 -3.04 -11.87 -6.31
N VAL A 33 -3.59 -10.84 -5.66
CA VAL A 33 -4.85 -10.96 -4.90
C VAL A 33 -5.89 -9.94 -5.38
N LEU A 34 -7.16 -10.35 -5.37
CA LEU A 34 -8.32 -9.47 -5.56
C LEU A 34 -9.18 -9.54 -4.30
N VAL A 35 -9.23 -8.43 -3.56
CA VAL A 35 -9.99 -8.35 -2.31
C VAL A 35 -11.27 -7.55 -2.52
N ALA A 36 -12.42 -8.23 -2.40
CA ALA A 36 -13.74 -7.62 -2.50
C ALA A 36 -14.42 -7.61 -1.13
N ALA A 37 -14.34 -6.48 -0.43
CA ALA A 37 -14.98 -6.28 0.87
C ALA A 37 -15.66 -4.90 0.97
N PRO A 38 -16.76 -4.77 1.75
CA PRO A 38 -17.46 -3.50 1.93
C PRO A 38 -16.55 -2.35 2.40
N THR A 39 -16.97 -1.11 2.15
CA THR A 39 -16.31 0.05 2.75
C THR A 39 -16.40 -0.01 4.27
N GLY A 40 -15.31 0.30 4.97
CA GLY A 40 -15.21 0.14 6.43
C GLY A 40 -14.69 -1.22 6.90
N ALA A 41 -14.61 -2.25 6.03
CA ALA A 41 -14.13 -3.58 6.41
C ALA A 41 -12.60 -3.67 6.59
N GLY A 42 -11.85 -2.59 6.38
CA GLY A 42 -10.39 -2.60 6.57
C GLY A 42 -9.56 -3.14 5.39
N LYS A 43 -10.12 -3.27 4.18
CA LYS A 43 -9.39 -3.76 2.99
C LYS A 43 -8.05 -3.04 2.69
N THR A 44 -7.89 -1.81 3.18
CA THR A 44 -6.65 -1.03 3.07
C THR A 44 -5.43 -1.76 3.65
N VAL A 45 -5.61 -2.58 4.69
CA VAL A 45 -4.53 -3.35 5.33
C VAL A 45 -3.78 -4.22 4.32
N VAL A 46 -4.49 -4.84 3.37
CA VAL A 46 -3.88 -5.68 2.33
C VAL A 46 -3.01 -4.85 1.38
N GLY A 47 -3.47 -3.66 1.00
CA GLY A 47 -2.69 -2.73 0.19
C GLY A 47 -1.45 -2.21 0.94
N GLU A 48 -1.57 -1.95 2.24
CA GLU A 48 -0.45 -1.52 3.08
C GLU A 48 0.59 -2.63 3.24
N TYR A 49 0.16 -3.90 3.32
CA TYR A 49 1.08 -5.04 3.30
C TYR A 49 1.81 -5.17 1.97
N ALA A 50 1.11 -4.96 0.84
CA ALA A 50 1.76 -4.97 -0.48
C ALA A 50 2.85 -3.89 -0.60
N VAL A 51 2.62 -2.69 -0.05
CA VAL A 51 3.65 -1.64 0.03
C VAL A 51 4.79 -2.07 0.94
N HIS A 52 4.50 -2.59 2.13
CA HIS A 52 5.50 -3.05 3.09
C HIS A 52 6.45 -4.08 2.47
N ARG A 53 5.89 -5.09 1.80
CA ARG A 53 6.67 -6.13 1.12
C ARG A 53 7.49 -5.56 -0.04
N ALA A 54 6.93 -4.67 -0.85
CA ALA A 54 7.68 -4.03 -1.93
C ALA A 54 8.88 -3.24 -1.39
N VAL A 55 8.73 -2.57 -0.25
CA VAL A 55 9.85 -1.87 0.43
C VAL A 55 10.91 -2.86 0.91
N ALA A 56 10.50 -3.93 1.60
CA ALA A 56 11.40 -4.97 2.10
C ALA A 56 12.20 -5.63 0.96
N ASP A 57 11.55 -5.88 -0.17
CA ASP A 57 12.14 -6.48 -1.38
C ASP A 57 12.95 -5.47 -2.23
N SER A 58 13.07 -4.21 -1.81
CA SER A 58 13.69 -3.13 -2.60
C SER A 58 13.09 -2.97 -4.00
N ARG A 59 11.78 -3.23 -4.14
CA ARG A 59 11.01 -3.09 -5.38
C ARG A 59 10.30 -1.74 -5.43
N LYS A 60 10.01 -1.29 -6.65
CA LYS A 60 9.15 -0.12 -6.89
C LYS A 60 7.69 -0.50 -6.68
N CYS A 61 6.93 0.35 -6.00
CA CYS A 61 5.52 0.15 -5.68
C CYS A 61 4.68 1.30 -6.25
N PHE A 62 3.65 0.95 -7.02
CA PHE A 62 2.66 1.92 -7.51
C PHE A 62 1.36 1.75 -6.73
N TYR A 63 0.97 2.77 -5.99
CA TYR A 63 -0.29 2.81 -5.26
C TYR A 63 -1.28 3.71 -6.00
N THR A 64 -2.25 3.10 -6.66
CA THR A 64 -3.24 3.84 -7.46
C THR A 64 -4.52 4.10 -6.69
N THR A 65 -5.05 5.32 -6.79
CA THR A 65 -6.37 5.69 -6.26
C THR A 65 -7.26 6.29 -7.34
N PRO A 66 -8.60 6.23 -7.24
CA PRO A 66 -9.48 6.73 -8.27
C PRO A 66 -9.56 8.27 -8.34
N ILE A 67 -9.18 8.99 -7.28
CA ILE A 67 -9.27 10.46 -7.24
C ILE A 67 -8.09 11.08 -6.49
N LYS A 68 -7.76 12.34 -6.82
CA LYS A 68 -6.67 13.12 -6.24
C LYS A 68 -6.73 13.23 -4.71
N ALA A 69 -7.91 13.45 -4.14
CA ALA A 69 -8.07 13.60 -2.69
C ALA A 69 -7.57 12.35 -1.93
N LEU A 70 -7.86 11.16 -2.46
CA LEU A 70 -7.39 9.89 -1.89
C LEU A 70 -5.89 9.67 -2.14
N SER A 71 -5.36 10.11 -3.28
CA SER A 71 -3.91 10.11 -3.54
C SER A 71 -3.18 10.94 -2.50
N ASN A 72 -3.65 12.17 -2.23
CA ASN A 72 -3.04 13.06 -1.24
C ASN A 72 -3.09 12.46 0.17
N GLN A 73 -4.23 11.93 0.58
CA GLN A 73 -4.37 11.28 1.88
C GLN A 73 -3.38 10.12 2.01
N LYS A 74 -3.35 9.22 1.01
CA LYS A 74 -2.45 8.06 1.08
C LYS A 74 -0.98 8.43 0.97
N TYR A 75 -0.64 9.49 0.22
CA TYR A 75 0.71 10.05 0.19
C TYR A 75 1.15 10.47 1.59
N HIS A 76 0.33 11.22 2.33
CA HIS A 76 0.67 11.63 3.70
C HIS A 76 0.81 10.41 4.64
N ASP A 77 -0.14 9.47 4.62
CA ASP A 77 -0.06 8.24 5.43
C ASP A 77 1.25 7.47 5.19
N LEU A 78 1.69 7.39 3.91
CA LEU A 78 2.89 6.65 3.52
C LEU A 78 4.17 7.44 3.81
N VAL A 79 4.15 8.77 3.68
CA VAL A 79 5.26 9.64 4.09
C VAL A 79 5.49 9.52 5.59
N ASP A 80 4.42 9.53 6.40
CA ASP A 80 4.52 9.37 7.86
C ASP A 80 5.14 8.01 8.23
N ARG A 81 4.89 6.96 7.43
CA ARG A 81 5.38 5.61 7.69
C ARG A 81 6.79 5.33 7.13
N TYR A 82 7.11 5.80 5.93
CA TYR A 82 8.33 5.43 5.20
C TYR A 82 9.29 6.60 4.96
N GLY A 83 8.89 7.82 5.31
CA GLY A 83 9.65 9.05 5.12
C GLY A 83 9.45 9.68 3.73
N PRO A 84 9.60 11.02 3.63
CA PRO A 84 9.37 11.75 2.39
C PRO A 84 10.34 11.39 1.26
N ASP A 85 11.54 10.89 1.59
CA ASP A 85 12.54 10.50 0.60
C ASP A 85 12.14 9.24 -0.19
N ARG A 86 11.32 8.37 0.41
CA ARG A 86 10.90 7.09 -0.20
C ARG A 86 9.56 7.16 -0.93
N VAL A 87 8.81 8.23 -0.75
CA VAL A 87 7.42 8.35 -1.22
C VAL A 87 7.27 9.53 -2.15
N GLY A 88 6.63 9.30 -3.29
CA GLY A 88 6.27 10.32 -4.26
C GLY A 88 4.79 10.35 -4.55
N LEU A 89 4.35 11.43 -5.17
CA LEU A 89 2.98 11.69 -5.56
C LEU A 89 2.95 12.14 -7.02
N LEU A 90 2.17 11.46 -7.84
CA LEU A 90 1.94 11.82 -9.24
C LEU A 90 0.43 11.95 -9.49
N THR A 91 -0.04 13.18 -9.63
CA THR A 91 -1.40 13.50 -10.09
C THR A 91 -1.30 14.31 -11.38
N GLY A 92 -2.42 14.50 -12.09
CA GLY A 92 -2.41 15.22 -13.37
C GLY A 92 -1.84 16.65 -13.32
N ASP A 93 -1.79 17.24 -12.13
CA ASP A 93 -1.35 18.62 -11.89
C ASP A 93 -0.22 18.74 -10.85
N THR A 94 0.26 17.64 -10.26
CA THR A 94 1.27 17.68 -9.19
C THR A 94 2.23 16.51 -9.33
N SER A 95 3.53 16.80 -9.25
CA SER A 95 4.60 15.80 -9.21
C SER A 95 5.52 16.09 -8.04
N VAL A 96 5.65 15.13 -7.13
CA VAL A 96 6.54 15.18 -5.97
C VAL A 96 7.34 13.89 -5.93
N ASN A 97 8.67 14.00 -5.86
CA ASN A 97 9.58 12.86 -5.76
C ASN A 97 9.24 11.74 -6.77
N GLY A 98 9.15 12.07 -8.06
CA GLY A 98 8.63 11.17 -9.11
C GLY A 98 9.46 9.88 -9.32
N ASP A 99 10.68 9.84 -8.82
CA ASP A 99 11.55 8.66 -8.88
C ASP A 99 11.48 7.77 -7.63
N ALA A 100 10.69 8.17 -6.62
CA ALA A 100 10.51 7.46 -5.36
C ALA A 100 10.25 5.96 -5.51
N GLN A 101 10.64 5.21 -4.49
CA GLN A 101 10.37 3.78 -4.40
C GLN A 101 8.86 3.50 -4.34
N ILE A 102 8.10 4.30 -3.59
CA ILE A 102 6.65 4.21 -3.50
C ILE A 102 6.05 5.42 -4.22
N LEU A 103 5.27 5.18 -5.26
CA LEU A 103 4.57 6.25 -5.98
C LEU A 103 3.06 6.12 -5.78
N VAL A 104 2.48 7.14 -5.14
CA VAL A 104 1.03 7.28 -5.05
C VAL A 104 0.54 8.08 -6.25
N MET A 105 -0.48 7.61 -6.95
CA MET A 105 -0.98 8.28 -8.14
C MET A 105 -2.45 8.05 -8.42
N THR A 106 -3.04 8.88 -9.28
CA THR A 106 -4.37 8.57 -9.82
C THR A 106 -4.27 7.57 -10.96
N THR A 107 -5.33 6.79 -11.19
CA THR A 107 -5.35 5.77 -12.25
C THR A 107 -5.17 6.35 -13.66
N GLU A 108 -5.51 7.62 -13.88
CA GLU A 108 -5.32 8.29 -15.17
C GLU A 108 -3.84 8.57 -15.48
N VAL A 109 -3.00 8.75 -14.46
CA VAL A 109 -1.57 9.05 -14.64
C VAL A 109 -0.75 7.80 -14.96
N LEU A 110 -1.23 6.61 -14.59
CA LEU A 110 -0.54 5.34 -14.83
C LEU A 110 -0.67 4.84 -16.29
N ARG A 111 -1.59 5.39 -17.08
CA ARG A 111 -1.97 4.86 -18.41
C ARG A 111 -1.00 5.21 -19.52
#